data_AF-A0A557SUA1-F1
#
_entry.id   AF-A0A557SUA1-F1
#
_cell.length_a   1.000
_cell.length_b   1.000
_cell.length_c   1.000
_cell.angle_alpha   90.00
_cell.angle_beta   90.00
_cell.angle_gamma   90.00
#
_symmetry.space_group_name_H-M   'P 1'
#
loop_
_entity.id
_entity.type
_entity.pdbx_description
1 polymer ?
#
loop_
_entity_poly.entity_id
_entity_poly.type
_entity_poly.pdbx_seq_one_letter_code
_entity_poly.pdbx_strand_id
1 'polypeptide(L)'
;MDTFDVVKIGIDVVIPIVKEIWESYNSKLSQELDFIELKTNELAIQNKTYTLLYHNIFLPLRVNIISSIETCYFIPIIEFDPLFVRGSDYWEEGYLHLKNDIANFDSRFSWIENNIKEYNSDLEKFERDERKELVANYFEENRFFVTDEVSRNPSNNTIIVRTLLERLKNYWKSKEDFRLVWENELLKINGVEIIASITSEDKTKIENGIEYLKNSDIVLRKYYDLAGYYNKIKEEAEGLSKKIGSKVIIKIEKGTYKTTCKDCLN
;
A
#
# COMPACT_ATOMS: atom_id res chain seq x y z
N MET A 1 84.55 35.17 -29.74
CA MET A 1 83.22 35.05 -29.13
C MET A 1 83.36 35.57 -27.72
N ASP A 2 82.86 36.77 -27.49
CA ASP A 2 82.88 37.39 -26.18
C ASP A 2 81.87 36.67 -25.28
N THR A 3 82.15 36.62 -23.97
CA THR A 3 81.28 36.04 -22.94
C THR A 3 79.87 36.63 -22.99
N PHE A 4 79.71 37.84 -23.55
CA PHE A 4 78.43 38.48 -23.83
C PHE A 4 77.58 37.78 -24.89
N ASP A 5 78.19 37.21 -25.94
CA ASP A 5 77.46 36.52 -27.02
C ASP A 5 76.86 35.19 -26.53
N VAL A 6 77.57 34.48 -25.64
CA VAL A 6 77.12 33.22 -25.04
C VAL A 6 75.96 33.45 -24.06
N VAL A 7 76.01 34.54 -23.28
CA VAL A 7 74.91 34.95 -22.37
C VAL A 7 73.68 35.38 -23.17
N LYS A 8 73.87 36.11 -24.28
CA LYS A 8 72.77 36.55 -25.14
C LYS A 8 72.07 35.38 -25.83
N ILE A 9 72.81 34.40 -26.35
CA ILE A 9 72.26 33.15 -26.90
C ILE A 9 71.54 32.34 -25.81
N GLY A 10 72.09 32.29 -24.59
CA GLY A 10 71.43 31.64 -23.45
C GLY A 10 70.08 32.29 -23.12
N ILE A 11 70.00 33.61 -23.11
CA ILE A 11 68.76 34.36 -22.84
C ILE A 11 67.76 34.19 -24.00
N ASP A 12 68.21 34.34 -25.24
CA ASP A 12 67.37 34.30 -26.43
C ASP A 12 66.84 32.89 -26.75
N VAL A 13 67.51 31.82 -26.28
CA VAL A 13 67.08 30.43 -26.49
C VAL A 13 66.35 29.85 -25.27
N VAL A 14 66.82 30.11 -24.05
CA VAL A 14 66.24 29.50 -22.84
C VAL A 14 64.90 30.16 -22.47
N ILE A 15 64.76 31.48 -22.61
CA ILE A 15 63.52 32.17 -22.22
C ILE A 15 62.32 31.70 -23.05
N PRO A 16 62.38 31.59 -24.39
CA PRO A 16 61.26 31.08 -25.17
C PRO A 16 60.88 29.64 -24.80
N ILE A 17 61.86 28.77 -24.58
CA ILE A 17 61.63 27.36 -24.19
C ILE A 17 60.94 27.29 -22.82
N VAL A 18 61.42 28.05 -21.83
CA VAL A 18 60.80 28.09 -20.50
C VAL A 18 59.36 28.64 -20.58
N LYS A 19 59.13 29.67 -21.40
CA LYS A 19 57.80 30.24 -21.62
C LYS A 19 56.84 29.22 -22.24
N GLU A 20 57.30 28.50 -23.26
CA GLU A 20 56.49 27.49 -23.96
C GLU A 20 56.19 26.28 -23.05
N ILE A 21 57.15 25.83 -22.24
CA ILE A 21 56.94 24.80 -21.20
C ILE A 21 55.93 25.29 -20.15
N TRP A 22 56.06 26.53 -19.69
CA TRP A 22 55.15 27.12 -18.70
C TRP A 22 53.72 27.27 -19.22
N GLU A 23 53.55 27.74 -20.45
CA GLU A 23 52.24 27.87 -21.11
C GLU A 23 51.61 26.48 -21.35
N SER A 24 52.41 25.50 -21.78
CA SER A 24 51.96 24.11 -21.95
C SER A 24 51.52 23.46 -20.63
N TYR A 25 52.30 23.69 -19.55
CA TYR A 25 51.97 23.19 -18.22
C TYR A 25 50.69 23.82 -17.67
N ASN A 26 50.54 25.14 -17.77
CA ASN A 26 49.33 25.84 -17.33
C ASN A 26 48.10 25.46 -18.16
N SER A 27 48.26 25.23 -19.46
CA SER A 27 47.18 24.74 -20.33
C SER A 27 46.68 23.36 -19.89
N LYS A 28 47.60 22.42 -19.60
CA LYS A 28 47.23 21.09 -19.07
C LYS A 28 46.57 21.18 -17.70
N LEU A 29 47.11 21.99 -16.80
CA LEU A 29 46.54 22.19 -15.46
C LEU A 29 45.13 22.78 -15.53
N SER A 30 44.89 23.74 -16.43
CA SER A 30 43.56 24.31 -16.67
C SER A 30 42.58 23.24 -17.16
N GLN A 31 42.98 22.40 -18.12
CA GLN A 31 42.13 21.31 -18.63
C GLN A 31 41.79 20.27 -17.55
N GLU A 32 42.74 19.94 -16.67
CA GLU A 32 42.50 19.03 -15.55
C GLU A 32 41.55 19.64 -14.52
N LEU A 33 41.68 20.94 -14.21
CA LEU A 33 40.77 21.64 -13.30
C LEU A 33 39.35 21.73 -13.86
N ASP A 34 39.21 22.06 -15.14
CA ASP A 34 37.91 22.09 -15.84
C ASP A 34 37.25 20.70 -15.79
N PHE A 35 38.02 19.63 -16.03
CA PHE A 35 37.54 18.25 -15.94
C PHE A 35 37.06 17.88 -14.52
N ILE A 36 37.81 18.28 -13.49
CA ILE A 36 37.45 18.04 -12.09
C ILE A 36 36.16 18.80 -11.72
N GLU A 37 36.04 20.05 -12.13
CA GLU A 37 34.85 20.88 -11.88
C GLU A 37 33.61 20.27 -12.55
N LEU A 38 33.74 19.84 -13.81
CA LEU A 38 32.68 19.19 -14.58
C LEU A 38 32.23 17.89 -13.89
N LYS A 39 33.18 17.04 -13.47
CA LYS A 39 32.89 15.81 -12.71
C LYS A 39 32.23 16.09 -11.36
N THR A 40 32.61 17.16 -10.69
CA THR A 40 32.04 17.55 -9.39
C THR A 40 30.59 18.03 -9.57
N ASN A 41 30.32 18.82 -10.61
CA ASN A 41 28.98 19.27 -10.95
C ASN A 41 28.06 18.11 -11.37
N GLU A 42 28.56 17.16 -12.17
CA GLU A 42 27.84 15.93 -12.52
C GLU A 42 27.42 15.14 -11.25
N LEU A 43 28.33 14.95 -10.30
CA LEU A 43 28.06 14.25 -9.04
C LEU A 43 27.05 15.00 -8.17
N ALA A 44 27.11 16.34 -8.12
CA ALA A 44 26.16 17.16 -7.38
C ALA A 44 24.74 17.06 -7.96
N ILE A 45 24.60 17.07 -9.29
CA ILE A 45 23.32 16.91 -9.98
C ILE A 45 22.76 15.50 -9.74
N GLN A 46 23.57 14.46 -9.87
CA GLN A 46 23.16 13.08 -9.61
C GLN A 46 22.64 12.90 -8.18
N ASN A 47 23.34 13.45 -7.18
CA ASN A 47 22.89 13.42 -5.79
C ASN A 47 21.55 14.15 -5.57
N LYS A 48 21.33 15.27 -6.25
CA LYS A 48 20.06 15.99 -6.21
C LYS A 48 18.92 15.17 -6.85
N THR A 49 19.17 14.56 -8.01
CA THR A 49 18.19 13.70 -8.69
C THR A 49 17.85 12.45 -7.87
N TYR A 50 18.83 11.80 -7.24
CA TYR A 50 18.57 10.65 -6.36
C TYR A 50 17.69 11.01 -5.18
N THR A 51 17.94 12.16 -4.57
CA THR A 51 17.13 12.65 -3.45
C THR A 51 15.68 12.86 -3.88
N LEU A 52 15.47 13.45 -5.05
CA LEU A 52 14.12 13.70 -5.59
C LEU A 52 13.40 12.39 -5.95
N LEU A 53 14.05 11.46 -6.64
CA LEU A 53 13.47 10.14 -6.98
C LEU A 53 13.18 9.32 -5.72
N TYR A 54 14.09 9.35 -4.74
CA TYR A 54 13.92 8.67 -3.47
C TYR A 54 12.66 9.14 -2.73
N HIS A 55 12.51 10.45 -2.51
CA HIS A 55 11.42 10.99 -1.72
C HIS A 55 10.08 11.01 -2.46
N ASN A 56 10.07 11.22 -3.77
CA ASN A 56 8.82 11.38 -4.52
C ASN A 56 8.33 10.09 -5.19
N ILE A 57 9.22 9.11 -5.43
CA ILE A 57 8.87 7.87 -6.16
C ILE A 57 9.13 6.63 -5.31
N PHE A 58 10.38 6.33 -4.99
CA PHE A 58 10.75 5.01 -4.45
C PHE A 58 10.29 4.78 -3.02
N LEU A 59 10.43 5.79 -2.15
CA LEU A 59 9.99 5.69 -0.78
C LEU A 59 8.45 5.62 -0.68
N PRO A 60 7.67 6.46 -1.40
CA PRO A 60 6.21 6.34 -1.43
C PRO A 60 5.70 5.03 -2.08
N LEU A 61 6.37 4.50 -3.12
CA LEU A 61 6.01 3.23 -3.75
C LEU A 61 6.33 2.00 -2.90
N ARG A 62 7.08 2.17 -1.81
CA ARG A 62 7.18 1.13 -0.80
C ARG A 62 5.78 0.95 -0.21
N VAL A 63 5.05 -0.02 -0.75
CA VAL A 63 3.72 -0.40 -0.29
C VAL A 63 3.78 -0.69 1.21
N ASN A 64 3.34 0.26 2.02
CA ASN A 64 3.04 0.05 3.43
C ASN A 64 1.54 -0.18 3.50
N ILE A 65 1.14 -1.42 3.72
CA ILE A 65 -0.28 -1.72 3.94
C ILE A 65 -0.63 -1.15 5.30
N ILE A 66 -1.36 -0.04 5.30
CA ILE A 66 -1.99 0.49 6.51
C ILE A 66 -3.24 -0.36 6.71
N SER A 67 -3.17 -1.34 7.60
CA SER A 67 -4.39 -1.89 8.19
C SER A 67 -4.95 -0.78 9.06
N SER A 68 -6.03 -0.12 8.65
CA SER A 68 -6.69 0.84 9.54
C SER A 68 -7.21 0.07 10.74
N ILE A 69 -6.52 0.22 11.87
CA ILE A 69 -6.90 -0.29 13.20
C ILE A 69 -8.27 0.28 13.62
N GLU A 70 -8.73 1.33 12.93
CA GLU A 70 -9.93 2.11 13.26
C GLU A 70 -11.19 1.74 12.47
N THR A 71 -11.12 0.86 11.46
CA THR A 71 -12.33 0.49 10.71
C THR A 71 -13.06 -0.70 11.32
N CYS A 72 -14.39 -0.61 11.36
CA CYS A 72 -15.28 -1.61 11.94
C CYS A 72 -15.33 -2.95 11.18
N TYR A 73 -14.36 -3.27 10.31
CA TYR A 73 -14.36 -4.47 9.47
C TYR A 73 -13.65 -5.66 10.15
N PHE A 74 -14.08 -6.89 9.83
CA PHE A 74 -13.40 -8.13 10.26
C PHE A 74 -12.04 -8.30 9.58
N ILE A 75 -11.91 -7.75 8.39
CA ILE A 75 -10.76 -7.88 7.48
C ILE A 75 -10.42 -6.46 7.04
N PRO A 76 -9.16 -6.02 7.16
CA PRO A 76 -8.80 -4.62 6.96
C PRO A 76 -9.03 -4.19 5.50
N ILE A 77 -9.54 -2.98 5.30
CA ILE A 77 -9.43 -2.31 4.01
C ILE A 77 -7.95 -2.04 3.73
N ILE A 78 -7.51 -2.22 2.48
CA ILE A 78 -6.15 -1.88 2.08
C ILE A 78 -6.16 -0.50 1.43
N GLU A 79 -5.43 0.45 2.04
CA GLU A 79 -5.13 1.74 1.43
C GLU A 79 -3.89 1.63 0.56
N PHE A 80 -4.03 1.95 -0.73
CA PHE A 80 -2.93 2.02 -1.68
C PHE A 80 -3.22 3.11 -2.70
N ASP A 81 -2.42 4.17 -2.69
CA ASP A 81 -2.56 5.32 -3.59
C ASP A 81 -1.40 5.42 -4.58
N PRO A 82 -1.46 4.66 -5.70
CA PRO A 82 -0.47 4.77 -6.77
C PRO A 82 -0.62 6.06 -7.58
N LEU A 83 -1.74 6.80 -7.44
CA LEU A 83 -1.99 8.03 -8.20
C LEU A 83 -1.10 9.16 -7.71
N PHE A 84 -0.89 9.27 -6.40
CA PHE A 84 0.06 10.23 -5.83
C PHE A 84 1.44 10.10 -6.49
N VAL A 85 1.94 8.88 -6.64
CA VAL A 85 3.26 8.62 -7.23
C VAL A 85 3.25 8.88 -8.74
N ARG A 86 2.22 8.41 -9.45
CA ARG A 86 2.09 8.62 -10.91
C ARG A 86 1.91 10.10 -11.30
N GLY A 87 1.37 10.92 -10.40
CA GLY A 87 1.20 12.36 -10.57
C GLY A 87 2.47 13.18 -10.34
N SER A 88 3.57 12.55 -9.90
CA SER A 88 4.86 13.22 -9.66
C SER A 88 5.57 13.56 -10.96
N ASP A 89 6.20 14.74 -11.03
CA ASP A 89 7.06 15.15 -12.15
C ASP A 89 8.24 14.19 -12.38
N TYR A 90 8.58 13.37 -11.38
CA TYR A 90 9.68 12.41 -11.42
C TYR A 90 9.23 10.99 -11.82
N TRP A 91 7.94 10.79 -12.16
CA TRP A 91 7.38 9.47 -12.41
C TRP A 91 8.09 8.73 -13.54
N GLU A 92 8.26 9.34 -14.70
CA GLU A 92 8.83 8.68 -15.89
C GLU A 92 10.25 8.14 -15.62
N GLU A 93 11.11 8.96 -14.99
CA GLU A 93 12.46 8.55 -14.64
C GLU A 93 12.46 7.46 -13.56
N GLY A 94 11.68 7.64 -12.49
CA GLY A 94 11.58 6.65 -11.42
C GLY A 94 10.99 5.32 -11.89
N TYR A 95 10.01 5.36 -12.79
CA TYR A 95 9.39 4.18 -13.38
C TYR A 95 10.36 3.39 -14.25
N LEU A 96 11.14 4.07 -15.10
CA LEU A 96 12.19 3.44 -15.89
C LEU A 96 13.17 2.68 -15.00
N HIS A 97 13.54 3.28 -13.87
CA HIS A 97 14.40 2.70 -12.86
C HIS A 97 13.79 1.44 -12.20
N LEU A 98 12.54 1.53 -11.74
CA LEU A 98 11.85 0.39 -11.13
C LEU A 98 11.73 -0.79 -12.09
N LYS A 99 11.39 -0.52 -13.35
CA LYS A 99 11.28 -1.53 -14.40
C LYS A 99 12.60 -2.24 -14.68
N ASN A 100 13.71 -1.49 -14.67
CA ASN A 100 15.04 -2.05 -14.93
C ASN A 100 15.64 -2.77 -13.72
N ASP A 101 15.41 -2.26 -12.50
CA ASP A 101 16.03 -2.77 -11.27
C ASP A 101 15.23 -3.89 -10.61
N ILE A 102 13.92 -3.98 -10.90
CA ILE A 102 13.00 -4.93 -10.28
C ILE A 102 12.37 -5.80 -11.38
N ALA A 103 12.80 -7.05 -11.44
CA ALA A 103 12.23 -8.03 -12.37
C ALA A 103 10.71 -8.13 -12.19
N ASN A 104 9.99 -8.08 -13.31
CA ASN A 104 8.53 -8.15 -13.39
C ASN A 104 7.82 -7.04 -12.60
N PHE A 105 8.40 -5.84 -12.50
CA PHE A 105 7.79 -4.72 -11.79
C PHE A 105 6.36 -4.44 -12.27
N ASP A 106 6.17 -4.23 -13.57
CA ASP A 106 4.87 -3.86 -14.17
C ASP A 106 3.78 -4.87 -13.82
N SER A 107 4.06 -6.17 -13.96
CA SER A 107 3.06 -7.21 -13.71
C SER A 107 2.75 -7.36 -12.23
N ARG A 108 3.75 -7.29 -11.34
CA ARG A 108 3.54 -7.36 -9.88
C ARG A 108 2.79 -6.14 -9.37
N PHE A 109 3.17 -4.94 -9.82
CA PHE A 109 2.53 -3.70 -9.43
C PHE A 109 1.06 -3.65 -9.89
N SER A 110 0.81 -3.98 -11.15
CA SER A 110 -0.55 -4.05 -11.70
C SER A 110 -1.39 -5.13 -11.01
N TRP A 111 -0.78 -6.26 -10.65
CA TRP A 111 -1.47 -7.29 -9.88
C TRP A 111 -1.90 -6.73 -8.52
N ILE A 112 -0.99 -6.11 -7.76
CA ILE A 112 -1.31 -5.51 -6.44
C ILE A 112 -2.45 -4.49 -6.57
N GLU A 113 -2.34 -3.55 -7.51
CA GLU A 113 -3.35 -2.49 -7.71
C GLU A 113 -4.75 -3.06 -8.02
N ASN A 114 -4.82 -3.99 -8.98
CA ASN A 114 -6.09 -4.59 -9.38
C ASN A 114 -6.70 -5.44 -8.25
N ASN A 115 -5.87 -6.22 -7.56
CA ASN A 115 -6.36 -7.13 -6.51
C ASN A 115 -6.79 -6.34 -5.27
N ILE A 116 -6.16 -5.20 -4.94
CA ILE A 116 -6.62 -4.31 -3.87
C ILE A 116 -8.01 -3.73 -4.21
N LYS A 117 -8.20 -3.26 -5.45
CA LYS A 117 -9.49 -2.72 -5.88
C LYS A 117 -10.60 -3.77 -5.83
N GLU A 118 -10.34 -4.96 -6.34
CA GLU A 118 -11.27 -6.09 -6.31
C GLU A 118 -11.59 -6.49 -4.86
N TYR A 119 -10.56 -6.70 -4.05
CA TYR A 119 -10.70 -7.05 -2.64
C TYR A 119 -11.54 -6.02 -1.86
N ASN A 120 -11.24 -4.72 -1.99
CA ASN A 120 -11.99 -3.68 -1.30
C ASN A 120 -13.46 -3.65 -1.78
N SER A 121 -13.70 -3.80 -3.09
CA SER A 121 -15.05 -3.89 -3.64
C SER A 121 -15.83 -5.10 -3.12
N ASP A 122 -15.20 -6.27 -3.06
CA ASP A 122 -15.82 -7.50 -2.56
C ASP A 122 -16.12 -7.42 -1.06
N LEU A 123 -15.19 -6.86 -0.28
CA LEU A 123 -15.38 -6.61 1.14
C LEU A 123 -16.57 -5.67 1.38
N GLU A 124 -16.64 -4.55 0.66
CA GLU A 124 -17.75 -3.59 0.76
C GLU A 124 -19.09 -4.23 0.39
N LYS A 125 -19.13 -4.98 -0.72
CA LYS A 125 -20.33 -5.68 -1.17
C LYS A 125 -20.81 -6.70 -0.13
N PHE A 126 -19.89 -7.49 0.43
CA PHE A 126 -20.22 -8.47 1.45
C PHE A 126 -20.74 -7.82 2.73
N GLU A 127 -20.07 -6.77 3.20
CA GLU A 127 -20.39 -6.07 4.45
C GLU A 127 -21.71 -5.28 4.38
N ARG A 128 -22.01 -4.68 3.22
CA ARG A 128 -23.20 -3.85 3.03
C ARG A 128 -24.44 -4.67 2.68
N ASP A 129 -24.31 -5.63 1.77
CA ASP A 129 -25.46 -6.26 1.09
C ASP A 129 -25.56 -7.76 1.42
N GLU A 130 -24.56 -8.57 1.03
CA GLU A 130 -24.69 -10.04 1.04
C GLU A 130 -24.89 -10.64 2.44
N ARG A 131 -24.20 -10.12 3.46
CA ARG A 131 -24.29 -10.67 4.82
C ARG A 131 -25.66 -10.47 5.45
N LYS A 132 -26.26 -9.30 5.22
CA LYS A 132 -27.59 -8.98 5.72
C LYS A 132 -28.64 -9.87 5.06
N GLU A 133 -28.54 -10.04 3.75
CA GLU A 133 -29.41 -10.91 2.96
C GLU A 133 -29.33 -12.37 3.44
N LEU A 134 -28.13 -12.89 3.75
CA LEU A 134 -27.96 -14.23 4.31
C LEU A 134 -28.73 -14.43 5.63
N VAL A 135 -28.67 -13.44 6.53
CA VAL A 135 -29.40 -13.49 7.81
C VAL A 135 -30.91 -13.37 7.59
N ALA A 136 -31.35 -12.45 6.73
CA ALA A 136 -32.76 -12.25 6.41
C ALA A 136 -33.39 -13.49 5.77
N ASN A 137 -32.79 -14.00 4.68
CA ASN A 137 -33.29 -15.15 3.93
C ASN A 137 -33.44 -16.39 4.83
N TYR A 138 -32.47 -16.64 5.72
CA TYR A 138 -32.56 -17.76 6.65
C TYR A 138 -33.86 -17.71 7.47
N PHE A 139 -34.21 -16.54 8.00
CA PHE A 139 -35.40 -16.40 8.83
C PHE A 139 -36.70 -16.34 8.01
N GLU A 140 -36.68 -15.71 6.84
CA GLU A 140 -37.82 -15.68 5.91
C GLU A 140 -38.20 -17.09 5.42
N GLU A 141 -37.22 -17.93 5.06
CA GLU A 141 -37.42 -19.33 4.69
C GLU A 141 -38.02 -20.16 5.84
N ASN A 142 -37.75 -19.75 7.08
CA ASN A 142 -38.33 -20.34 8.29
C ASN A 142 -39.64 -19.66 8.73
N ARG A 143 -40.28 -18.87 7.84
CA ARG A 143 -41.60 -18.23 7.99
C ARG A 143 -41.65 -17.13 9.06
N PHE A 144 -40.52 -16.48 9.34
CA PHE A 144 -40.50 -15.27 10.15
C PHE A 144 -40.59 -14.03 9.27
N PHE A 145 -41.27 -13.01 9.75
CA PHE A 145 -41.18 -11.68 9.16
C PHE A 145 -39.83 -11.06 9.53
N VAL A 146 -39.18 -10.42 8.57
CA VAL A 146 -37.90 -9.75 8.78
C VAL A 146 -38.06 -8.25 8.62
N THR A 147 -37.45 -7.49 9.52
CA THR A 147 -37.37 -6.03 9.43
C THR A 147 -35.99 -5.53 9.83
N ASP A 148 -35.58 -4.39 9.28
CA ASP A 148 -34.40 -3.65 9.73
C ASP A 148 -34.76 -2.51 10.68
N GLU A 149 -36.04 -2.25 10.87
CA GLU A 149 -36.51 -1.20 11.75
C GLU A 149 -36.44 -1.65 13.21
N VAL A 150 -35.66 -0.91 14.00
CA VAL A 150 -35.60 -1.12 15.44
C VAL A 150 -36.92 -0.66 16.04
N SER A 151 -37.75 -1.61 16.49
CA SER A 151 -39.03 -1.34 17.14
C SER A 151 -39.02 -1.83 18.59
N ARG A 152 -39.64 -1.05 19.47
CA ARG A 152 -39.87 -1.45 20.88
C ARG A 152 -40.97 -2.49 21.03
N ASN A 153 -41.91 -2.52 20.08
CA ASN A 153 -43.03 -3.45 20.03
C ASN A 153 -43.15 -4.00 18.60
N PRO A 154 -42.25 -4.90 18.18
CA PRO A 154 -42.34 -5.50 16.86
C PRO A 154 -43.57 -6.41 16.77
N SER A 155 -44.16 -6.49 15.57
CA SER A 155 -45.28 -7.41 15.28
C SER A 155 -44.91 -8.86 15.61
N ASN A 156 -45.90 -9.70 15.89
CA ASN A 156 -45.65 -11.11 16.19
C ASN A 156 -44.95 -11.82 15.01
N ASN A 157 -44.11 -12.79 15.35
CA ASN A 157 -43.26 -13.54 14.45
C ASN A 157 -42.31 -12.67 13.62
N THR A 158 -41.87 -11.54 14.17
CA THR A 158 -40.93 -10.63 13.50
C THR A 158 -39.54 -10.73 14.11
N ILE A 159 -38.51 -10.68 13.25
CA ILE A 159 -37.09 -10.64 13.60
C ILE A 159 -36.51 -9.31 13.11
N ILE A 160 -35.82 -8.62 14.02
CA ILE A 160 -35.13 -7.35 13.75
C ILE A 160 -33.69 -7.68 13.35
N VAL A 161 -33.44 -7.83 12.06
CA VAL A 161 -32.16 -8.31 11.52
C VAL A 161 -31.03 -7.33 11.82
N ARG A 162 -31.29 -6.02 11.77
CA ARG A 162 -30.27 -4.99 12.07
C ARG A 162 -29.59 -5.21 13.42
N THR A 163 -30.37 -5.41 14.48
CA THR A 163 -29.86 -5.58 15.85
C THR A 163 -29.15 -6.92 16.04
N LEU A 164 -29.70 -8.00 15.45
CA LEU A 164 -29.07 -9.32 15.47
C LEU A 164 -27.73 -9.32 14.71
N LEU A 165 -27.67 -8.64 13.56
CA LEU A 165 -26.51 -8.59 12.69
C LEU A 165 -25.30 -7.93 13.36
N GLU A 166 -25.50 -6.86 14.13
CA GLU A 166 -24.43 -6.20 14.89
C GLU A 166 -23.75 -7.16 15.88
N ARG A 167 -24.51 -8.06 16.50
CA ARG A 167 -24.01 -9.01 17.50
C ARG A 167 -23.39 -10.24 16.86
N LEU A 168 -24.02 -10.77 15.80
CA LEU A 168 -23.42 -11.82 14.97
C LEU A 168 -22.08 -11.37 14.37
N LYS A 169 -21.95 -10.10 13.96
CA LYS A 169 -20.69 -9.52 13.50
C LYS A 169 -19.59 -9.62 14.56
N ASN A 170 -19.88 -9.27 15.81
CA ASN A 170 -18.90 -9.37 16.90
C ASN A 170 -18.54 -10.82 17.21
N TYR A 171 -19.52 -11.73 17.18
CA TYR A 171 -19.27 -13.16 17.33
C TYR A 171 -18.37 -13.72 16.22
N TRP A 172 -18.70 -13.45 14.95
CA TRP A 172 -17.88 -13.88 13.83
C TRP A 172 -16.48 -13.25 13.89
N LYS A 173 -16.36 -12.01 14.40
CA LYS A 173 -15.10 -11.29 14.51
C LYS A 173 -14.16 -11.78 15.60
N SER A 174 -14.69 -11.93 16.80
CA SER A 174 -13.88 -12.06 18.02
C SER A 174 -14.23 -13.30 18.83
N LYS A 175 -15.21 -14.08 18.36
CA LYS A 175 -15.86 -15.15 19.12
C LYS A 175 -16.43 -14.65 20.46
N GLU A 176 -16.67 -13.34 20.57
CA GLU A 176 -17.41 -12.76 21.67
C GLU A 176 -18.87 -13.18 21.55
N ASP A 177 -19.28 -14.08 22.44
CA ASP A 177 -20.64 -14.58 22.48
C ASP A 177 -21.60 -13.58 23.14
N PHE A 178 -22.89 -13.74 22.86
CA PHE A 178 -23.94 -12.88 23.38
C PHE A 178 -25.09 -13.71 23.94
N ARG A 179 -25.66 -13.23 25.04
CA ARG A 179 -26.73 -13.94 25.75
C ARG A 179 -28.08 -13.62 25.14
N LEU A 180 -28.87 -14.65 24.88
CA LEU A 180 -30.28 -14.53 24.53
C LEU A 180 -31.15 -14.61 25.80
N VAL A 181 -32.09 -13.68 25.94
CA VAL A 181 -33.01 -13.60 27.08
C VAL A 181 -34.42 -13.40 26.57
N TRP A 182 -35.35 -14.26 27.01
CA TRP A 182 -36.78 -14.13 26.70
C TRP A 182 -37.51 -13.35 27.79
N GLU A 183 -38.27 -12.33 27.39
CA GLU A 183 -39.14 -11.55 28.27
C GLU A 183 -40.46 -11.25 27.57
N ASN A 184 -41.58 -11.78 28.09
CA ASN A 184 -42.93 -11.49 27.56
C ASN A 184 -43.02 -11.65 26.03
N GLU A 185 -42.59 -12.80 25.49
CA GLU A 185 -42.56 -13.12 24.05
C GLU A 185 -41.56 -12.33 23.20
N LEU A 186 -40.78 -11.44 23.82
CA LEU A 186 -39.67 -10.75 23.17
C LEU A 186 -38.36 -11.48 23.42
N LEU A 187 -37.57 -11.67 22.36
CA LEU A 187 -36.19 -12.11 22.47
C LEU A 187 -35.28 -10.89 22.51
N LYS A 188 -34.44 -10.82 23.54
CA LYS A 188 -33.48 -9.74 23.74
C LYS A 188 -32.05 -10.25 23.77
N ILE A 189 -31.13 -9.47 23.22
CA ILE A 189 -29.69 -9.67 23.40
C ILE A 189 -29.24 -8.95 24.66
N ASN A 190 -28.53 -9.69 25.52
CA ASN A 190 -28.01 -9.23 26.81
C ASN A 190 -29.08 -8.58 27.72
N GLY A 191 -30.36 -8.92 27.52
CA GLY A 191 -31.50 -8.38 28.26
C GLY A 191 -31.89 -6.94 27.88
N VAL A 192 -31.27 -6.34 26.87
CA VAL A 192 -31.47 -4.93 26.52
C VAL A 192 -32.09 -4.77 25.14
N GLU A 193 -31.43 -5.33 24.11
CA GLU A 193 -31.75 -5.04 22.72
C GLU A 193 -32.74 -6.07 22.17
N ILE A 194 -33.94 -5.64 21.77
CA ILE A 194 -34.96 -6.54 21.21
C ILE A 194 -34.50 -6.97 19.81
N ILE A 195 -34.51 -8.28 19.57
CA ILE A 195 -34.18 -8.87 18.27
C ILE A 195 -35.32 -9.68 17.65
N ALA A 196 -36.31 -10.08 18.43
CA ALA A 196 -37.50 -10.74 17.88
C ALA A 196 -38.72 -10.58 18.80
N SER A 197 -39.93 -10.71 18.23
CA SER A 197 -41.20 -10.88 18.95
C SER A 197 -41.90 -12.11 18.40
N ILE A 198 -41.96 -13.20 19.18
CA ILE A 198 -42.35 -14.54 18.70
C ILE A 198 -43.20 -15.27 19.74
N THR A 199 -44.21 -15.99 19.26
CA THR A 199 -45.09 -16.83 20.09
C THR A 199 -44.33 -17.99 20.74
N SER A 200 -44.86 -18.57 21.81
CA SER A 200 -44.17 -19.64 22.57
C SER A 200 -43.73 -20.85 21.74
N GLU A 201 -44.41 -21.17 20.63
CA GLU A 201 -44.19 -22.38 19.84
C GLU A 201 -42.95 -22.31 18.92
N ASP A 202 -42.48 -21.10 18.58
CA ASP A 202 -41.38 -20.90 17.61
C ASP A 202 -40.07 -20.44 18.27
N LYS A 203 -40.04 -20.28 19.59
CA LYS A 203 -38.85 -19.79 20.34
C LYS A 203 -37.58 -20.58 20.05
N THR A 204 -37.67 -21.91 20.14
CA THR A 204 -36.53 -22.81 19.91
C THR A 204 -36.05 -22.77 18.46
N LYS A 205 -36.93 -22.45 17.49
CA LYS A 205 -36.54 -22.31 16.08
C LYS A 205 -35.65 -21.08 15.88
N ILE A 206 -35.96 -19.96 16.54
CA ILE A 206 -35.08 -18.78 16.48
C ILE A 206 -33.75 -19.07 17.13
N GLU A 207 -33.74 -19.66 18.32
CA GLU A 207 -32.50 -19.95 19.05
C GLU A 207 -31.59 -20.86 18.22
N ASN A 208 -32.15 -21.94 17.65
CA ASN A 208 -31.43 -22.81 16.72
C ASN A 208 -30.99 -22.07 15.47
N GLY A 209 -31.78 -21.11 14.99
CA GLY A 209 -31.44 -20.29 13.83
C GLY A 209 -30.28 -19.33 14.08
N ILE A 210 -30.27 -18.67 15.23
CA ILE A 210 -29.16 -17.82 15.65
C ILE A 210 -27.90 -18.68 15.83
N GLU A 211 -28.01 -19.85 16.44
CA GLU A 211 -26.88 -20.77 16.61
C GLU A 211 -26.37 -21.33 15.28
N TYR A 212 -27.28 -21.63 14.34
CA TYR A 212 -26.93 -21.98 12.97
C TYR A 212 -26.18 -20.84 12.28
N LEU A 213 -26.67 -19.60 12.36
CA LEU A 213 -26.03 -18.43 11.75
C LEU A 213 -24.65 -18.15 12.36
N LYS A 214 -24.49 -18.28 13.69
CA LYS A 214 -23.19 -18.20 14.37
C LYS A 214 -22.16 -19.14 13.74
N ASN A 215 -22.59 -20.34 13.36
CA ASN A 215 -21.76 -21.38 12.78
C ASN A 215 -21.99 -21.57 11.26
N SER A 216 -22.52 -20.57 10.57
CA SER A 216 -22.87 -20.69 9.15
C SER A 216 -21.60 -20.83 8.30
N ASP A 217 -21.44 -21.99 7.66
CA ASP A 217 -20.33 -22.27 6.76
C ASP A 217 -20.22 -21.23 5.63
N ILE A 218 -21.35 -20.70 5.16
CA ILE A 218 -21.37 -19.70 4.07
C ILE A 218 -20.71 -18.40 4.54
N VAL A 219 -21.13 -17.88 5.69
CA VAL A 219 -20.60 -16.63 6.27
C VAL A 219 -19.13 -16.81 6.64
N LEU A 220 -18.80 -17.92 7.33
CA LEU A 220 -17.44 -18.21 7.76
C LEU A 220 -16.50 -18.39 6.56
N ARG A 221 -16.93 -19.12 5.52
CA ARG A 221 -16.15 -19.31 4.30
C ARG A 221 -15.90 -17.98 3.59
N LYS A 222 -16.91 -17.10 3.45
CA LYS A 222 -16.72 -15.77 2.86
C LYS A 222 -15.68 -14.95 3.60
N TYR A 223 -15.72 -14.97 4.93
CA TYR A 223 -14.71 -14.31 5.75
C TYR A 223 -13.32 -14.93 5.58
N TYR A 224 -13.20 -16.26 5.52
CA TYR A 224 -11.92 -16.93 5.27
C TYR A 224 -11.38 -16.65 3.86
N ASP A 225 -12.23 -16.63 2.84
CA ASP A 225 -11.85 -16.35 1.46
C ASP A 225 -11.31 -14.91 1.34
N LEU A 226 -12.02 -13.93 1.90
CA LEU A 226 -11.56 -12.53 1.94
C LEU A 226 -10.26 -12.37 2.75
N ALA A 227 -10.12 -13.08 3.87
CA ALA A 227 -8.90 -13.02 4.69
C ALA A 227 -7.71 -13.66 3.96
N GLY A 228 -7.94 -14.78 3.26
CA GLY A 228 -6.96 -15.41 2.39
C GLY A 228 -6.56 -14.49 1.24
N TYR A 229 -7.52 -13.80 0.63
CA TYR A 229 -7.25 -12.84 -0.43
C TYR A 229 -6.40 -11.66 0.07
N TYR A 230 -6.78 -11.07 1.21
CA TYR A 230 -5.99 -10.05 1.90
C TYR A 230 -4.55 -10.50 2.15
N ASN A 231 -4.35 -11.71 2.70
CA ASN A 231 -3.00 -12.23 2.98
C ASN A 231 -2.16 -12.38 1.72
N LYS A 232 -2.76 -12.86 0.61
CA LYS A 232 -2.08 -12.95 -0.69
C LYS A 232 -1.64 -11.58 -1.20
N ILE A 233 -2.51 -10.58 -1.11
CA ILE A 233 -2.18 -9.19 -1.48
C ILE A 233 -1.04 -8.67 -0.62
N LYS A 234 -1.11 -8.92 0.69
CA LYS A 234 -0.11 -8.52 1.67
C LYS A 234 1.26 -9.11 1.37
N GLU A 235 1.35 -10.42 1.15
CA GLU A 235 2.60 -11.10 0.83
C GLU A 235 3.25 -10.52 -0.45
N GLU A 236 2.46 -10.28 -1.49
CA GLU A 236 2.97 -9.76 -2.75
C GLU A 236 3.46 -8.31 -2.61
N ALA A 237 2.69 -7.48 -1.89
CA ALA A 237 3.04 -6.10 -1.57
C ALA A 237 4.30 -5.99 -0.72
N GLU A 238 4.40 -6.76 0.37
CA GLU A 238 5.61 -6.85 1.21
C GLU A 238 6.82 -7.33 0.39
N GLY A 239 6.61 -8.31 -0.50
CA GLY A 239 7.62 -8.79 -1.42
C GLY A 239 8.09 -7.72 -2.42
N LEU A 240 7.20 -6.86 -2.92
CA LEU A 240 7.56 -5.73 -3.76
C LEU A 240 8.32 -4.66 -2.96
N SER A 241 7.81 -4.26 -1.80
CA SER A 241 8.45 -3.31 -0.88
C SER A 241 9.87 -3.72 -0.50
N LYS A 242 10.10 -5.02 -0.23
CA LYS A 242 11.43 -5.56 0.04
C LYS A 242 12.37 -5.43 -1.16
N LYS A 243 11.87 -5.61 -2.40
CA LYS A 243 12.67 -5.41 -3.61
C LYS A 243 12.99 -3.94 -3.83
N ILE A 244 12.03 -3.03 -3.69
CA ILE A 244 12.27 -1.58 -3.77
C ILE A 244 13.33 -1.16 -2.74
N GLY A 245 13.17 -1.60 -1.49
CA GLY A 245 14.13 -1.36 -0.42
C GLY A 245 15.55 -1.83 -0.77
N SER A 246 15.69 -3.10 -1.16
CA SER A 246 17.01 -3.72 -1.36
C SER A 246 17.68 -3.44 -2.71
N LYS A 247 16.92 -3.21 -3.78
CA LYS A 247 17.45 -3.03 -5.13
C LYS A 247 17.62 -1.55 -5.51
N VAL A 248 16.84 -0.66 -4.89
CA VAL A 248 16.80 0.77 -5.24
C VAL A 248 17.24 1.60 -4.05
N ILE A 249 16.45 1.64 -2.97
CA ILE A 249 16.67 2.54 -1.82
C ILE A 249 18.05 2.34 -1.18
N ILE A 250 18.41 1.10 -0.80
CA ILE A 250 19.71 0.81 -0.18
C ILE A 250 20.88 1.21 -1.09
N LYS A 251 20.72 1.08 -2.41
CA LYS A 251 21.77 1.48 -3.35
C LYS A 251 21.93 3.00 -3.40
N ILE A 252 20.83 3.75 -3.31
CA ILE A 252 20.84 5.21 -3.23
C ILE A 252 21.53 5.66 -1.94
N GLU A 253 21.13 5.11 -0.80
CA GLU A 253 21.71 5.41 0.51
C GLU A 253 23.22 5.12 0.58
N LYS A 254 23.68 4.13 -0.19
CA LYS A 254 25.11 3.77 -0.30
C LYS A 254 25.86 4.51 -1.41
N GLY A 255 25.20 5.39 -2.16
CA GLY A 255 25.82 6.10 -3.30
C GLY A 255 26.23 5.20 -4.47
N THR A 256 25.58 4.05 -4.63
CA THR A 256 25.87 3.05 -5.68
C THR A 256 24.75 2.90 -6.70
N TYR A 257 23.70 3.71 -6.58
CA TYR A 257 22.62 3.77 -7.54
C TYR A 257 23.07 4.47 -8.82
N LYS A 258 22.61 4.02 -9.99
CA LYS A 258 22.98 4.61 -11.29
C LYS A 258 21.73 5.18 -11.92
N THR A 259 21.75 6.47 -12.29
CA THR A 259 20.68 7.09 -13.08
C THR A 259 20.94 6.91 -14.57
N THR A 260 19.88 6.73 -15.34
CA THR A 260 19.95 6.84 -16.81
C THR A 260 19.81 8.29 -17.22
N CYS A 261 20.68 9.19 -16.76
CA CYS A 261 20.63 10.55 -17.29
C CYS A 261 21.14 10.54 -18.74
N LYS A 262 20.21 10.58 -19.70
CA LYS A 262 20.54 10.64 -21.14
C LYS A 262 21.16 11.97 -21.55
N ASP A 263 20.93 13.03 -20.78
CA ASP A 263 21.33 14.41 -21.12
C ASP A 263 22.40 15.01 -20.18
N CYS A 264 22.87 14.28 -19.17
CA CYS A 264 23.97 14.74 -18.31
C CYS A 264 25.36 14.61 -18.98
N LEU A 265 25.39 14.33 -20.30
CA LEU A 265 26.58 14.04 -21.08
C LEU A 265 26.72 14.92 -22.33
N ASN A 266 25.88 15.95 -22.50
CA ASN A 266 25.98 16.92 -23.60
C ASN A 266 26.25 18.33 -23.08
#